data_AF-A0A496UNM9-F1
#
_entry.id   AF-A0A496UNM9-F1
#
_cell.length_a   1.000
_cell.length_b   1.000
_cell.length_c   1.000
_cell.angle_alpha   90.00
_cell.angle_beta   90.00
_cell.angle_gamma   90.00
#
_symmetry.space_group_name_H-M   'P 1'
#
loop_
_entity.id
_entity.type
_entity.pdbx_description
1 polymer ?
#
loop_
_entity_poly.entity_id
_entity_poly.type
_entity_poly.pdbx_seq_one_letter_code
_entity_poly.pdbx_strand_id
1 'polypeptide(L)'
;MENILLYKIMSDTARPKSGGDLVDEDEVNADFPIVLDAGATINGATLPVPVYVLVADGELYPCDANDTAKLDFIGFVVNNTTDGNPATLQKDGVVDGFSGLTIGAMYYVQDAIGTIGSTPGTFSIPVGRAVSATQIAIQKEEFGVYIGSEAISTNEGSPTDNLTIPAGARMAIISVSHNDGVSGARNSPQMIVMRNGITDTGAITPSYQPQNDDYTHRAQWNATLDVTQGGTDATHTMAGTAYFYR
;
A
#
# COMPACT_ATOMS: atom_id res chain seq x y z
N MET A 1 16.55 63.80 -24.54
CA MET A 1 16.21 63.76 -23.11
C MET A 1 15.67 62.38 -22.80
N GLU A 2 16.23 61.76 -21.78
CA GLU A 2 16.26 60.32 -21.52
C GLU A 2 14.90 59.69 -21.16
N ASN A 3 14.80 58.41 -21.49
CA ASN A 3 13.74 57.47 -21.09
C ASN A 3 13.82 57.17 -19.59
N ILE A 4 12.70 57.32 -18.86
CA ILE A 4 12.54 56.76 -17.52
C ILE A 4 11.88 55.38 -17.65
N LEU A 5 12.70 54.34 -17.45
CA LEU A 5 12.30 52.94 -17.35
C LEU A 5 11.62 52.67 -16.00
N LEU A 6 10.44 52.06 -16.08
CA LEU A 6 9.66 51.50 -14.98
C LEU A 6 10.43 50.32 -14.37
N TYR A 7 10.82 50.43 -13.08
CA TYR A 7 11.51 49.36 -12.35
C TYR A 7 10.55 48.19 -12.10
N LYS A 8 10.83 47.05 -12.72
CA LYS A 8 10.19 45.76 -12.46
C LYS A 8 10.60 45.28 -11.07
N ILE A 9 9.67 45.23 -10.13
CA ILE A 9 9.86 44.52 -8.85
C ILE A 9 9.97 43.03 -9.20
N MET A 10 11.19 42.50 -9.20
CA MET A 10 11.42 41.06 -9.26
C MET A 10 11.07 40.48 -7.90
N SER A 11 9.98 39.70 -7.85
CA SER A 11 9.77 38.71 -6.81
C SER A 11 10.94 37.74 -6.84
N ASP A 12 11.51 37.45 -5.67
CA ASP A 12 12.67 36.60 -5.44
C ASP A 12 12.32 35.11 -5.65
N THR A 13 11.91 34.77 -6.87
CA THR A 13 11.78 33.40 -7.34
C THR A 13 12.77 33.23 -8.48
N ALA A 14 13.76 32.37 -8.23
CA ALA A 14 14.94 32.10 -9.06
C ALA A 14 16.01 33.21 -9.06
N ARG A 15 16.78 33.30 -7.98
CA ARG A 15 18.21 33.63 -8.14
C ARG A 15 18.81 32.55 -9.05
N PRO A 16 19.33 32.88 -10.25
CA PRO A 16 20.08 31.90 -11.02
C PRO A 16 21.30 31.53 -10.19
N LYS A 17 21.35 30.28 -9.72
CA LYS A 17 22.53 29.75 -9.02
C LYS A 17 23.73 29.91 -9.95
N SER A 18 24.76 30.59 -9.47
CA SER A 18 26.02 30.72 -10.20
C SER A 18 26.56 29.33 -10.48
N GLY A 19 26.92 29.05 -11.74
CA GLY A 19 27.39 27.74 -12.18
C GLY A 19 28.55 27.24 -11.31
N GLY A 20 28.23 26.34 -10.38
CA GLY A 20 29.17 25.85 -9.37
C GLY A 20 28.53 25.44 -8.05
N ASP A 21 27.33 25.94 -7.72
CA ASP A 21 26.61 25.44 -6.54
C ASP A 21 26.09 24.03 -6.80
N LEU A 22 26.56 23.08 -5.97
CA LEU A 22 25.93 21.79 -5.84
C LEU A 22 24.49 22.05 -5.37
N VAL A 23 23.52 21.57 -6.13
CA VAL A 23 22.13 21.52 -5.66
C VAL A 23 22.13 20.64 -4.41
N ASP A 24 21.84 21.23 -3.25
CA ASP A 24 21.55 20.44 -2.05
C ASP A 24 20.39 19.50 -2.39
N GLU A 25 20.52 18.22 -2.01
CA GLU A 25 19.51 17.18 -2.31
C GLU A 25 18.12 17.54 -1.73
N ASP A 26 18.09 18.42 -0.72
CA ASP A 26 16.88 18.98 -0.11
C ASP A 26 16.16 19.99 -1.02
N GLU A 27 16.85 20.60 -1.99
CA GLU A 27 16.24 21.55 -2.94
C GLU A 27 15.67 20.85 -4.19
N VAL A 28 16.13 19.63 -4.48
CA VAL A 28 15.54 18.75 -5.51
C VAL A 28 14.32 18.00 -4.95
N ASN A 29 14.23 17.83 -3.63
CA ASN A 29 13.08 17.23 -2.95
C ASN A 29 11.95 18.23 -2.61
N ALA A 30 12.05 19.49 -3.03
CA ALA A 30 11.03 20.52 -2.82
C ALA A 30 9.90 20.51 -3.87
N ASP A 31 9.97 19.64 -4.90
CA ASP A 31 9.03 19.68 -6.01
C ASP A 31 7.69 19.01 -5.68
N PHE A 32 6.78 19.88 -5.26
CA PHE A 32 5.33 19.81 -5.45
C PHE A 32 4.96 19.40 -6.89
N PRO A 33 3.67 19.08 -7.09
CA PRO A 33 3.11 17.76 -7.41
C PRO A 33 3.84 16.92 -8.48
N ILE A 34 3.79 15.60 -8.32
CA ILE A 34 4.27 14.66 -9.35
C ILE A 34 3.30 14.69 -10.54
N VAL A 35 3.84 14.75 -11.75
CA VAL A 35 3.07 14.68 -12.98
C VAL A 35 3.18 13.28 -13.57
N LEU A 36 2.05 12.60 -13.70
CA LEU A 36 1.90 11.28 -14.34
C LEU A 36 0.71 11.33 -15.29
N ASP A 37 0.72 10.55 -16.36
CA ASP A 37 -0.42 10.47 -17.27
C ASP A 37 -1.59 9.73 -16.61
N ALA A 38 -2.81 10.19 -16.88
CA ALA A 38 -4.01 9.49 -16.46
C ALA A 38 -4.39 8.42 -17.47
N GLY A 39 -4.82 7.24 -17.01
CA GLY A 39 -5.37 6.18 -17.86
C GLY A 39 -6.90 6.24 -18.00
N ALA A 40 -7.51 7.30 -17.48
CA ALA A 40 -8.95 7.56 -17.56
C ALA A 40 -9.25 9.05 -17.43
N THR A 41 -10.49 9.46 -17.70
CA THR A 41 -10.97 10.80 -17.33
C THR A 41 -11.04 10.94 -15.81
N ILE A 42 -10.34 11.94 -15.25
CA ILE A 42 -10.31 12.26 -13.82
C ILE A 42 -10.71 13.72 -13.63
N ASN A 43 -11.79 13.96 -12.89
CA ASN A 43 -12.33 15.30 -12.65
C ASN A 43 -11.85 15.88 -11.29
N GLY A 44 -10.53 15.96 -11.10
CA GLY A 44 -9.91 16.34 -9.82
C GLY A 44 -9.97 17.81 -9.45
N ALA A 45 -10.33 18.71 -10.39
CA ALA A 45 -10.29 20.16 -10.13
C ALA A 45 -11.45 20.68 -9.28
N THR A 46 -12.59 19.97 -9.25
CA THR A 46 -13.77 20.37 -8.45
C THR A 46 -13.84 19.65 -7.12
N LEU A 47 -13.37 18.41 -7.09
CA LEU A 47 -13.21 17.60 -5.90
C LEU A 47 -11.98 16.72 -6.14
N PRO A 48 -10.93 16.80 -5.30
CA PRO A 48 -9.76 15.97 -5.47
C PRO A 48 -10.13 14.49 -5.49
N VAL A 49 -9.57 13.73 -6.44
CA VAL A 49 -9.92 12.32 -6.66
C VAL A 49 -8.82 11.42 -6.09
N PRO A 50 -9.14 10.47 -5.19
CA PRO A 50 -8.17 9.48 -4.73
C PRO A 50 -7.77 8.54 -5.88
N VAL A 51 -6.47 8.33 -6.07
CA VAL A 51 -5.94 7.55 -7.19
C VAL A 51 -4.92 6.49 -6.75
N TYR A 52 -4.74 5.50 -7.62
CA TYR A 52 -3.67 4.49 -7.59
C TYR A 52 -2.91 4.50 -8.93
N VAL A 53 -1.74 3.85 -8.98
CA VAL A 53 -1.04 3.56 -10.25
C VAL A 53 -1.35 2.14 -10.66
N LEU A 54 -1.84 1.95 -11.89
CA LEU A 54 -1.97 0.60 -12.44
C LEU A 54 -0.60 0.11 -12.92
N VAL A 55 -0.15 -1.05 -12.43
CA VAL A 55 1.19 -1.58 -12.73
C VAL A 55 1.36 -1.92 -14.22
N ALA A 56 0.27 -2.22 -14.92
CA ALA A 56 0.31 -2.68 -16.31
C ALA A 56 0.76 -1.58 -17.29
N ASP A 57 0.37 -0.33 -17.04
CA ASP A 57 0.64 0.82 -17.92
C ASP A 57 1.40 1.96 -17.20
N GLY A 58 1.45 1.97 -15.87
CA GLY A 58 2.10 3.01 -15.08
C GLY A 58 1.27 4.30 -14.97
N GLU A 59 -0.01 4.26 -15.34
CA GLU A 59 -0.88 5.43 -15.40
C GLU A 59 -1.76 5.55 -14.15
N LEU A 60 -2.29 6.76 -13.93
CA LEU A 60 -3.16 7.07 -12.80
C LEU A 60 -4.61 6.71 -13.09
N TYR A 61 -5.22 6.00 -12.15
CA TYR A 61 -6.65 5.63 -12.18
C TYR A 61 -7.33 5.95 -10.85
N PRO A 62 -8.62 6.32 -10.84
CA PRO A 62 -9.38 6.51 -9.61
C PRO A 62 -9.46 5.22 -8.78
N CYS A 63 -9.30 5.34 -7.46
CA CYS A 63 -9.52 4.23 -6.54
C CYS A 63 -10.99 3.80 -6.49
N ASP A 64 -11.22 2.53 -6.15
CA ASP A 64 -12.54 1.96 -5.90
C ASP A 64 -12.46 1.00 -4.73
N ALA A 65 -13.23 1.25 -3.67
CA ALA A 65 -13.19 0.44 -2.47
C ALA A 65 -13.93 -0.90 -2.59
N ASN A 66 -14.54 -1.24 -3.74
CA ASN A 66 -15.12 -2.56 -3.99
C ASN A 66 -14.34 -3.40 -5.04
N ASP A 67 -13.25 -2.85 -5.60
CA ASP A 67 -12.44 -3.51 -6.63
C ASP A 67 -11.04 -3.82 -6.09
N THR A 68 -10.72 -5.11 -5.94
CA THR A 68 -9.45 -5.57 -5.39
C THR A 68 -8.22 -5.14 -6.19
N ALA A 69 -8.38 -4.74 -7.45
CA ALA A 69 -7.29 -4.23 -8.27
C ALA A 69 -7.01 -2.72 -8.07
N LYS A 70 -7.85 -2.00 -7.29
CA LYS A 70 -7.84 -0.53 -7.18
C LYS A 70 -7.64 0.00 -5.75
N LEU A 71 -7.09 -0.83 -4.86
CA LEU A 71 -7.02 -0.55 -3.42
C LEU A 71 -5.79 0.27 -2.98
N ASP A 72 -4.88 0.54 -3.91
CA ASP A 72 -3.53 1.04 -3.66
C ASP A 72 -3.47 2.57 -3.72
N PHE A 73 -4.19 3.23 -2.82
CA PHE A 73 -4.22 4.70 -2.73
C PHE A 73 -2.81 5.29 -2.57
N ILE A 74 -2.42 6.15 -3.51
CA ILE A 74 -1.11 6.84 -3.50
C ILE A 74 -1.21 8.35 -3.24
N GLY A 75 -2.39 8.94 -3.41
CA GLY A 75 -2.60 10.38 -3.31
C GLY A 75 -3.85 10.85 -4.05
N PHE A 76 -3.96 12.16 -4.24
CA PHE A 76 -5.08 12.79 -4.92
C PHE A 76 -4.66 13.44 -6.23
N VAL A 77 -5.47 13.30 -7.28
CA VAL A 77 -5.39 14.16 -8.46
C VAL A 77 -6.21 15.43 -8.21
N VAL A 78 -5.57 16.58 -8.43
CA VAL A 78 -6.12 17.91 -8.09
C VAL A 78 -6.46 18.78 -9.31
N ASN A 79 -6.33 18.23 -10.52
CA ASN A 79 -6.72 18.88 -11.77
C ASN A 79 -7.70 17.99 -12.57
N ASN A 80 -8.37 18.58 -13.55
CA ASN A 80 -9.11 17.80 -14.54
C ASN A 80 -8.12 17.29 -15.60
N THR A 81 -8.24 16.02 -15.96
CA THR A 81 -7.45 15.40 -17.03
C THR A 81 -8.25 14.31 -17.74
N THR A 82 -7.75 13.89 -18.89
CA THR A 82 -8.29 12.82 -19.72
C THR A 82 -7.23 11.76 -19.96
N ASP A 83 -7.67 10.59 -20.42
CA ASP A 83 -6.79 9.48 -20.79
C ASP A 83 -5.60 9.93 -21.68
N GLY A 84 -4.41 9.44 -21.35
CA GLY A 84 -3.12 9.79 -21.97
C GLY A 84 -2.65 11.22 -21.75
N ASN A 85 -3.25 11.98 -20.81
CA ASN A 85 -2.85 13.35 -20.53
C ASN A 85 -2.31 13.52 -19.09
N PRO A 86 -1.40 14.49 -18.88
CA PRO A 86 -0.82 14.78 -17.58
C PRO A 86 -1.84 15.07 -16.47
N ALA A 87 -1.74 14.34 -15.37
CA ALA A 87 -2.44 14.56 -14.12
C ALA A 87 -1.49 15.10 -13.05
N THR A 88 -2.00 15.98 -12.20
CA THR A 88 -1.29 16.60 -11.08
C THR A 88 -1.58 15.82 -9.81
N LEU A 89 -0.62 15.01 -9.36
CA LEU A 89 -0.73 14.17 -8.18
C LEU A 89 -0.16 14.86 -6.93
N GLN A 90 -0.99 15.01 -5.91
CA GLN A 90 -0.57 15.34 -4.55
C GLN A 90 -0.52 14.07 -3.69
N LYS A 91 0.71 13.65 -3.34
CA LYS A 91 0.98 12.38 -2.62
C LYS A 91 1.01 12.51 -1.10
N ASP A 92 1.21 13.73 -0.60
CA ASP A 92 1.42 14.06 0.81
C ASP A 92 0.92 15.48 1.16
N GLY A 93 1.04 15.84 2.44
CA GLY A 93 0.64 17.13 2.96
C GLY A 93 -0.87 17.31 3.08
N VAL A 94 -1.32 18.56 2.94
CA VAL A 94 -2.73 18.95 3.07
C VAL A 94 -3.30 19.21 1.69
N VAL A 95 -4.31 18.45 1.29
CA VAL A 95 -5.05 18.60 0.04
C VAL A 95 -6.28 19.46 0.32
N ASP A 96 -6.50 20.47 -0.52
CA ASP A 96 -7.68 21.35 -0.47
C ASP A 96 -8.63 21.05 -1.64
N GLY A 97 -9.81 21.68 -1.65
CA GLY A 97 -10.82 21.53 -2.71
C GLY A 97 -11.95 20.58 -2.35
N PHE A 98 -12.02 20.11 -1.11
CA PHE A 98 -13.17 19.36 -0.61
C PHE A 98 -14.28 20.30 -0.11
N SER A 99 -15.44 19.73 0.21
CA SER A 99 -16.52 20.44 0.87
C SER A 99 -17.25 19.51 1.85
N GLY A 100 -17.86 20.11 2.89
CA GLY A 100 -18.69 19.37 3.84
C GLY A 100 -17.93 18.37 4.73
N LEU A 101 -16.61 18.54 4.89
CA LEU A 101 -15.84 17.64 5.74
C LEU A 101 -16.14 17.87 7.22
N THR A 102 -16.13 16.80 8.01
CA THR A 102 -16.19 16.87 9.48
C THR A 102 -14.77 16.92 10.04
N ILE A 103 -14.39 18.05 10.63
CA ILE A 103 -13.05 18.27 11.18
C ILE A 103 -12.68 17.15 12.17
N GLY A 104 -11.49 16.60 12.01
CA GLY A 104 -10.93 15.53 12.84
C GLY A 104 -11.37 14.12 12.45
N ALA A 105 -12.36 13.96 11.56
CA ALA A 105 -12.79 12.64 11.08
C ALA A 105 -11.79 12.04 10.08
N MET A 106 -11.63 10.72 10.13
CA MET A 106 -10.89 9.96 9.13
C MET A 106 -11.78 9.74 7.91
N TYR A 107 -11.19 9.86 6.72
CA TYR A 107 -11.87 9.63 5.45
C TYR A 107 -11.27 8.43 4.74
N TYR A 108 -12.12 7.74 3.99
CA TYR A 108 -11.82 6.50 3.31
C TYR A 108 -12.30 6.56 1.86
N VAL A 109 -11.62 5.87 0.95
CA VAL A 109 -12.14 5.58 -0.39
C VAL A 109 -13.49 4.86 -0.25
N GLN A 110 -14.44 5.19 -1.13
CA GLN A 110 -15.76 4.57 -1.17
C GLN A 110 -15.93 3.63 -2.36
N ASP A 111 -17.02 2.85 -2.33
CA ASP A 111 -17.43 1.93 -3.41
C ASP A 111 -17.91 2.68 -4.68
N ALA A 112 -18.15 3.98 -4.56
CA ALA A 112 -18.30 4.85 -5.71
C ALA A 112 -16.91 5.32 -6.16
N ILE A 113 -16.50 4.87 -7.35
CA ILE A 113 -15.20 5.15 -7.97
C ILE A 113 -14.80 6.62 -7.80
N GLY A 114 -13.58 6.84 -7.29
CA GLY A 114 -12.99 8.16 -7.17
C GLY A 114 -13.63 9.06 -6.10
N THR A 115 -14.38 8.51 -5.14
CA THR A 115 -14.99 9.28 -4.06
C THR A 115 -14.47 8.87 -2.68
N ILE A 116 -14.68 9.76 -1.71
CA ILE A 116 -14.28 9.55 -0.30
C ILE A 116 -15.47 9.79 0.64
N GLY A 117 -15.42 9.18 1.82
CA GLY A 117 -16.47 9.28 2.84
C GLY A 117 -15.93 9.02 4.25
N SER A 118 -16.72 9.38 5.27
CA SER A 118 -16.34 9.25 6.69
C SER A 118 -16.57 7.86 7.27
N THR A 119 -17.18 6.95 6.50
CA THR A 119 -17.30 5.53 6.80
C THR A 119 -16.47 4.73 5.80
N PRO A 120 -15.82 3.62 6.19
CA PRO A 120 -15.16 2.74 5.23
C PRO A 120 -16.12 2.23 4.13
N GLY A 121 -15.63 2.09 2.90
CA GLY A 121 -16.29 1.30 1.86
C GLY A 121 -16.18 -0.21 2.11
N THR A 122 -16.38 -1.02 1.07
CA THR A 122 -16.24 -2.49 1.11
C THR A 122 -14.84 -2.89 1.61
N PHE A 123 -13.79 -2.21 1.13
CA PHE A 123 -12.44 -2.30 1.64
C PHE A 123 -12.05 -0.99 2.35
N SER A 124 -11.57 -1.10 3.60
CA SER A 124 -11.16 0.06 4.39
C SER A 124 -9.84 0.64 3.89
N ILE A 125 -9.90 1.63 2.99
CA ILE A 125 -8.73 2.34 2.45
C ILE A 125 -8.75 3.78 2.98
N PRO A 126 -7.99 4.11 4.03
CA PRO A 126 -7.92 5.48 4.52
C PRO A 126 -7.15 6.37 3.55
N VAL A 127 -7.62 7.60 3.39
CA VAL A 127 -6.97 8.62 2.56
C VAL A 127 -6.35 9.73 3.41
N GLY A 128 -6.92 9.98 4.58
CA GLY A 128 -6.46 11.04 5.47
C GLY A 128 -7.49 11.52 6.47
N ARG A 129 -7.08 12.48 7.28
CA ARG A 129 -7.92 13.10 8.30
C ARG A 129 -8.27 14.53 7.90
N ALA A 130 -9.54 14.90 8.03
CA ALA A 130 -9.98 16.27 7.78
C ALA A 130 -9.36 17.23 8.81
N VAL A 131 -8.61 18.22 8.33
CA VAL A 131 -8.03 19.29 9.16
C VAL A 131 -8.89 20.56 9.14
N SER A 132 -9.77 20.68 8.15
CA SER A 132 -10.79 21.72 8.05
C SER A 132 -12.04 21.16 7.35
N ALA A 133 -13.06 22.00 7.11
CA ALA A 133 -14.24 21.61 6.36
C ALA A 133 -13.98 21.38 4.84
N THR A 134 -12.80 21.77 4.35
CA THR A 134 -12.42 21.68 2.92
C THR A 134 -11.08 21.01 2.68
N GLN A 135 -10.36 20.64 3.75
CA GLN A 135 -8.99 20.13 3.65
C GLN A 135 -8.79 18.80 4.37
N ILE A 136 -8.03 17.92 3.74
CA ILE A 136 -7.58 16.65 4.29
C ILE A 136 -6.06 16.65 4.40
N ALA A 137 -5.53 16.37 5.59
CA ALA A 137 -4.14 15.95 5.72
C ALA A 137 -4.04 14.49 5.30
N ILE A 138 -3.28 14.20 4.25
CA ILE A 138 -3.06 12.84 3.77
C ILE A 138 -2.42 12.02 4.89
N GLN A 139 -3.10 10.96 5.29
CA GLN A 139 -2.63 9.97 6.26
C GLN A 139 -2.89 8.61 5.63
N LYS A 140 -1.83 8.01 5.10
CA LYS A 140 -1.86 6.60 4.67
C LYS A 140 -1.78 5.76 5.93
N GLU A 141 -2.64 4.76 6.09
CA GLU A 141 -2.52 3.88 7.26
C GLU A 141 -1.12 3.27 7.30
N GLU A 142 -0.53 3.31 8.49
CA GLU A 142 0.71 2.62 8.77
C GLU A 142 0.49 1.12 8.65
N PHE A 143 1.48 0.44 8.09
CA PHE A 143 1.59 -1.02 8.12
C PHE A 143 1.30 -1.56 9.54
N GLY A 144 0.55 -2.66 9.64
CA GLY A 144 0.31 -3.38 10.89
C GLY A 144 -1.13 -3.37 11.40
N VAL A 145 -2.13 -2.96 10.60
CA VAL A 145 -3.55 -3.08 11.00
C VAL A 145 -4.02 -4.52 10.81
N TYR A 146 -4.46 -5.19 11.89
CA TYR A 146 -4.98 -6.56 11.81
C TYR A 146 -6.31 -6.62 11.04
N ILE A 147 -6.41 -7.52 10.05
CA ILE A 147 -7.59 -7.63 9.19
C ILE A 147 -8.17 -9.04 9.07
N GLY A 148 -7.57 -10.04 9.72
CA GLY A 148 -8.14 -11.39 9.76
C GLY A 148 -7.11 -12.47 10.08
N SER A 149 -7.59 -13.70 10.22
CA SER A 149 -6.74 -14.87 10.45
C SER A 149 -7.32 -16.11 9.78
N GLU A 150 -6.44 -17.02 9.34
CA GLU A 150 -6.81 -18.33 8.81
C GLU A 150 -6.06 -19.44 9.54
N ALA A 151 -6.73 -20.56 9.79
CA ALA A 151 -6.12 -21.73 10.40
C ALA A 151 -5.23 -22.45 9.38
N ILE A 152 -4.10 -22.99 9.86
CA ILE A 152 -3.17 -23.79 9.07
C ILE A 152 -3.29 -25.24 9.50
N SER A 153 -3.38 -26.15 8.54
CA SER A 153 -3.37 -27.59 8.75
C SER A 153 -2.75 -28.30 7.55
N THR A 154 -1.47 -28.68 7.64
CA THR A 154 -0.84 -29.59 6.68
C THR A 154 -0.68 -30.98 7.25
N ASN A 155 -0.77 -31.96 6.37
CA ASN A 155 -0.45 -33.36 6.63
C ASN A 155 0.47 -33.83 5.49
N GLU A 156 1.20 -34.93 5.63
CA GLU A 156 2.12 -35.39 4.58
C GLU A 156 1.44 -35.61 3.20
N GLY A 157 0.17 -36.03 3.18
CA GLY A 157 -0.62 -36.16 1.94
C GLY A 157 -1.06 -34.82 1.31
N SER A 158 -0.86 -33.70 2.02
CA SER A 158 -1.10 -32.33 1.58
C SER A 158 -0.09 -31.41 2.26
N PRO A 159 1.19 -31.44 1.83
CA PRO A 159 2.28 -30.77 2.53
C PRO A 159 2.19 -29.25 2.44
N THR A 160 1.27 -28.74 1.61
CA THR A 160 0.95 -27.32 1.46
C THR A 160 -0.49 -27.08 1.86
N ASP A 161 -0.70 -26.04 2.65
CA ASP A 161 -2.01 -25.44 2.90
C ASP A 161 -2.10 -24.11 2.13
N ASN A 162 -3.18 -23.90 1.39
CA ASN A 162 -3.39 -22.72 0.56
C ASN A 162 -4.39 -21.80 1.24
N LEU A 163 -3.89 -20.85 2.02
CA LEU A 163 -4.75 -19.96 2.81
C LEU A 163 -5.34 -18.86 1.93
N THR A 164 -6.62 -18.57 2.15
CA THR A 164 -7.27 -17.42 1.53
C THR A 164 -6.70 -16.15 2.15
N ILE A 165 -6.22 -15.24 1.31
CA ILE A 165 -5.68 -13.95 1.76
C ILE A 165 -6.84 -12.96 1.89
N PRO A 166 -7.09 -12.38 3.08
CA PRO A 166 -8.05 -11.29 3.20
C PRO A 166 -7.67 -10.13 2.29
N ALA A 167 -8.66 -9.57 1.61
CA ALA A 167 -8.43 -8.45 0.70
C ALA A 167 -7.73 -7.28 1.42
N GLY A 168 -6.72 -6.72 0.77
CA GLY A 168 -5.90 -5.65 1.34
C GLY A 168 -4.76 -6.11 2.26
N ALA A 169 -4.66 -7.38 2.67
CA ALA A 169 -3.54 -7.87 3.50
C ALA A 169 -2.20 -7.60 2.83
N ARG A 170 -1.26 -6.92 3.47
CA ARG A 170 0.12 -6.74 2.96
C ARG A 170 1.18 -7.50 3.75
N MET A 171 0.81 -8.01 4.91
CA MET A 171 1.65 -8.78 5.79
C MET A 171 0.87 -9.95 6.38
N ALA A 172 1.56 -11.05 6.65
CA ALA A 172 1.05 -12.17 7.41
C ALA A 172 2.11 -12.60 8.42
N ILE A 173 1.69 -12.78 9.66
CA ILE A 173 2.47 -13.41 10.70
C ILE A 173 1.93 -14.83 10.87
N ILE A 174 2.77 -15.82 10.61
CA ILE A 174 2.42 -17.23 10.61
C ILE A 174 3.01 -17.84 11.87
N SER A 175 2.16 -18.39 12.72
CA SER A 175 2.56 -19.13 13.92
C SER A 175 2.18 -20.59 13.73
N VAL A 176 3.17 -21.48 13.69
CA VAL A 176 2.94 -22.92 13.47
C VAL A 176 3.58 -23.76 14.56
N SER A 177 2.95 -24.89 14.82
CA SER A 177 3.46 -25.97 15.64
C SER A 177 3.64 -27.19 14.74
N HIS A 178 4.74 -27.90 14.96
CA HIS A 178 5.05 -29.13 14.25
C HIS A 178 4.87 -30.32 15.18
N ASN A 179 4.23 -31.39 14.71
CA ASN A 179 4.18 -32.66 15.41
C ASN A 179 4.90 -33.72 14.58
N ASP A 180 6.01 -34.23 15.13
CA ASP A 180 6.85 -35.26 14.52
C ASP A 180 6.29 -36.69 14.77
N GLY A 181 5.17 -36.83 15.48
CA GLY A 181 4.56 -38.12 15.82
C GLY A 181 5.32 -38.95 16.87
N VAL A 182 6.53 -38.52 17.26
CA VAL A 182 7.43 -39.25 18.18
C VAL A 182 7.68 -38.48 19.48
N SER A 183 7.89 -37.17 19.37
CA SER A 183 8.23 -36.26 20.47
C SER A 183 7.09 -35.32 20.85
N GLY A 184 5.96 -35.37 20.13
CA GLY A 184 4.81 -34.48 20.32
C GLY A 184 5.01 -33.11 19.67
N ALA A 185 4.04 -32.21 19.91
CA ALA A 185 4.03 -30.88 19.29
C ALA A 185 5.19 -30.01 19.80
N ARG A 186 6.04 -29.57 18.88
CA ARG A 186 7.11 -28.59 19.07
C ARG A 186 6.68 -27.26 18.48
N ASN A 187 6.93 -26.17 19.19
CA ASN A 187 6.68 -24.83 18.65
C ASN A 187 7.77 -24.50 17.63
N SER A 188 7.36 -24.23 16.39
CA SER A 188 8.24 -23.66 15.37
C SER A 188 8.27 -22.13 15.52
N PRO A 189 9.30 -21.41 15.02
CA PRO A 189 9.31 -19.97 15.08
C PRO A 189 8.22 -19.36 14.21
N GLN A 190 7.89 -18.11 14.51
CA GLN A 190 6.99 -17.32 13.70
C GLN A 190 7.65 -17.00 12.36
N MET A 191 6.88 -17.12 11.27
CA MET A 191 7.27 -16.63 9.96
C MET A 191 6.55 -15.33 9.67
N ILE A 192 7.25 -14.34 9.14
CA ILE A 192 6.63 -13.10 8.67
C ILE A 192 6.77 -13.11 7.16
N VAL A 193 5.67 -12.89 6.46
CA VAL A 193 5.64 -12.74 5.01
C VAL A 193 5.03 -11.39 4.70
N MET A 194 5.69 -10.62 3.85
CA MET A 194 5.21 -9.32 3.38
C MET A 194 5.14 -9.35 1.86
N ARG A 195 4.17 -8.64 1.28
CA ARG A 195 4.10 -8.41 -0.18
C ARG A 195 4.41 -6.95 -0.50
N ASN A 196 5.10 -6.73 -1.60
CA ASN A 196 5.30 -5.40 -2.17
C ASN A 196 4.31 -5.21 -3.34
N GLY A 197 3.14 -4.62 -3.06
CA GLY A 197 2.06 -4.49 -4.06
C GLY A 197 1.21 -5.76 -4.21
N ILE A 198 0.40 -5.83 -5.29
CA ILE A 198 -0.60 -6.89 -5.52
C ILE A 198 -0.02 -8.22 -6.04
N THR A 199 1.13 -8.19 -6.73
CA THR A 199 1.66 -9.34 -7.50
C THR A 199 3.00 -9.90 -7.03
N ASP A 200 3.67 -9.31 -6.04
CA ASP A 200 5.02 -9.77 -5.68
C ASP A 200 5.01 -11.05 -4.83
N THR A 201 5.63 -12.08 -5.40
CA THR A 201 6.00 -13.33 -4.77
C THR A 201 7.11 -13.11 -3.73
N GLY A 202 6.73 -12.69 -2.52
CA GLY A 202 7.64 -12.67 -1.37
C GLY A 202 7.75 -14.06 -0.75
N ALA A 203 8.80 -14.81 -1.07
CA ALA A 203 9.15 -16.01 -0.31
C ALA A 203 10.05 -15.62 0.86
N ILE A 204 9.55 -15.77 2.09
CA ILE A 204 10.41 -15.72 3.28
C ILE A 204 10.50 -17.15 3.79
N THR A 205 11.73 -17.67 3.84
CA THR A 205 12.07 -18.95 4.49
C THR A 205 12.77 -18.65 5.81
N PRO A 206 12.06 -18.58 6.95
CA PRO A 206 12.69 -18.72 8.24
C PRO A 206 12.99 -20.21 8.42
N SER A 207 14.20 -20.63 8.06
CA SER A 207 14.64 -21.99 8.36
C SER A 207 14.87 -22.09 9.88
N TYR A 208 13.91 -22.66 10.61
CA TYR A 208 14.24 -23.31 11.86
C TYR A 208 14.78 -24.70 11.54
N GLN A 209 16.09 -24.87 11.69
CA GLN A 209 16.68 -26.20 11.75
C GLN A 209 16.89 -26.54 13.23
N PRO A 210 16.00 -27.31 13.88
CA PRO A 210 16.41 -27.99 15.10
C PRO A 210 17.56 -28.94 14.72
N GLN A 211 18.53 -29.05 15.61
CA GLN A 211 19.92 -29.48 15.36
C GLN A 211 20.13 -30.91 14.81
N ASN A 212 19.09 -31.64 14.40
CA ASN A 212 19.19 -33.00 13.86
C ASN A 212 18.05 -33.44 12.92
N ASP A 213 17.12 -32.56 12.54
CA ASP A 213 15.99 -32.97 11.70
C ASP A 213 15.89 -32.14 10.40
N ASP A 214 15.80 -32.81 9.25
CA ASP A 214 15.71 -32.25 7.89
C ASP A 214 14.37 -31.56 7.59
N TYR A 215 13.74 -30.93 8.59
CA TYR A 215 12.46 -30.25 8.43
C TYR A 215 12.66 -28.80 8.02
N THR A 216 11.89 -28.38 7.01
CA THR A 216 11.87 -26.99 6.56
C THR A 216 10.43 -26.50 6.54
N HIS A 217 10.20 -25.30 7.05
CA HIS A 217 8.92 -24.62 6.87
C HIS A 217 9.11 -23.49 5.88
N ARG A 218 8.16 -23.35 4.97
CA ARG A 218 8.19 -22.30 3.95
C ARG A 218 6.83 -21.65 3.87
N ALA A 219 6.82 -20.33 3.73
CA ALA A 219 5.62 -19.60 3.37
C ALA A 219 5.89 -18.78 2.12
N GLN A 220 4.93 -18.81 1.19
CA GLN A 220 5.00 -18.06 -0.06
C GLN A 220 3.70 -17.31 -0.29
N TRP A 221 3.80 -16.00 -0.49
CA TRP A 221 2.68 -15.19 -0.90
C TRP A 221 2.48 -15.28 -2.42
N ASN A 222 1.37 -15.88 -2.84
CA ASN A 222 0.90 -15.99 -4.22
C ASN A 222 -0.49 -15.32 -4.34
N ALA A 223 -1.38 -15.83 -5.20
CA ALA A 223 -2.81 -15.53 -5.13
C ALA A 223 -3.45 -16.01 -3.82
N THR A 224 -2.83 -17.02 -3.19
CA THR A 224 -3.07 -17.53 -1.83
C THR A 224 -1.79 -17.39 -1.00
N LEU A 225 -1.89 -17.52 0.32
CA LEU A 225 -0.72 -17.67 1.17
C LEU A 225 -0.45 -19.17 1.34
N ASP A 226 0.58 -19.66 0.66
CA ASP A 226 0.93 -21.07 0.65
C ASP A 226 1.89 -21.34 1.81
N VAL A 227 1.46 -22.19 2.74
CA VAL A 227 2.30 -22.62 3.88
C VAL A 227 2.66 -24.08 3.67
N THR A 228 3.95 -24.34 3.46
CA THR A 228 4.47 -25.66 3.13
C THR A 228 5.33 -26.21 4.26
N GLN A 229 5.08 -27.47 4.60
CA GLN A 229 5.94 -28.31 5.43
C GLN A 229 6.83 -29.18 4.53
N GLY A 230 8.14 -29.15 4.78
CA GLY A 230 9.13 -30.04 4.18
C GLY A 230 9.57 -31.13 5.15
N GLY A 231 9.84 -32.33 4.62
CA GLY A 231 10.27 -33.53 5.35
C GLY A 231 9.97 -34.79 4.53
N THR A 232 10.56 -35.93 4.88
CA THR A 232 10.40 -37.21 4.15
C THR A 232 9.63 -38.28 4.92
N ASP A 233 9.12 -37.97 6.11
CA ASP A 233 8.53 -38.96 7.04
C ASP A 233 7.01 -38.80 7.19
N ALA A 234 6.32 -39.94 7.18
CA ALA A 234 4.88 -40.05 6.94
C ALA A 234 3.93 -39.76 8.11
N THR A 235 4.48 -39.40 9.26
CA THR A 235 3.71 -39.18 10.50
C THR A 235 3.57 -37.70 10.86
N HIS A 236 4.04 -36.80 10.00
CA HIS A 236 4.20 -35.40 10.37
C HIS A 236 3.00 -34.55 10.00
N THR A 237 2.66 -33.65 10.94
CA THR A 237 1.59 -32.67 10.77
C THR A 237 2.09 -31.31 11.22
N MET A 238 1.57 -30.25 10.60
CA MET A 238 1.79 -28.88 11.03
C MET A 238 0.44 -28.21 11.20
N ALA A 239 0.24 -27.61 12.37
CA ALA A 239 -0.98 -26.89 12.71
C ALA A 239 -0.64 -25.50 13.23
N GLY A 240 -1.45 -24.50 12.88
CA GLY A 240 -1.15 -23.13 13.27
C GLY A 240 -2.20 -22.12 12.84
N THR A 241 -1.78 -20.86 12.77
CA THR A 241 -2.62 -19.75 12.34
C THR A 241 -1.76 -18.73 11.59
N ALA A 242 -2.26 -18.25 10.45
CA ALA A 242 -1.76 -17.05 9.80
C ALA A 242 -2.62 -15.86 10.23
N TYR A 243 -1.99 -14.80 10.70
CA TYR A 243 -2.61 -13.53 11.07
C TYR A 243 -2.26 -12.50 10.01
N PHE A 244 -3.27 -11.92 9.38
CA PHE A 244 -3.10 -10.99 8.27
C PHE A 244 -3.22 -9.54 8.73
N TYR A 245 -2.36 -8.71 8.17
CA TYR A 245 -2.27 -7.29 8.46
C TYR A 245 -2.20 -6.49 7.16
N ARG A 246 -2.74 -5.27 7.15
CA ARG A 246 -2.57 -4.30 6.07
C ARG A 246 -1.28 -3.50 6.25
#